data_AF-A0A3L7WTW4-F1
#
_entry.id   AF-A0A3L7WTW4-F1
#
_cell.length_a   1.000
_cell.length_b   1.000
_cell.length_c   1.000
_cell.angle_alpha   90.00
_cell.angle_beta   90.00
_cell.angle_gamma   90.00
#
_symmetry.space_group_name_H-M   'P 1'
#
loop_
_entity.id
_entity.type
_entity.pdbx_description
1 polymer ?
#
loop_
_entity_poly.entity_id
_entity_poly.type
_entity_poly.pdbx_seq_one_letter_code
_entity_poly.pdbx_strand_id
1 'polypeptide(L)'
;MKRRACLLLFCLLLAGCQIPITLITPSAPPRVAERDQPFTLQTGQSARLPAIDLEVAFVTVLVDGRCPTGIQCAATLPVEIELTIVRTGAGVGTPLRLSAHTDNTGAVIPTAPGVVTSAAYDDNTISLLAVTPYPDVQRKPALADYRVTLLVTGGETQQPPAVTATPDSSDASANGALGGAITLAVGETARFAQEQLQLTFDKVNEDSRCPADINCFWSGIVDAQMTFARQGRPAQTFVVGGVTDRQGLVTGPVVGASGPTGWWYEGYTLELKQVLPYPARHDQPIAPADYRAVVVIAAAEKPPPPEPTADASPTPPPFPADNNGLPLLCISEIALTRLAAGASTDQPAALTPPVSQPTLVDEATGDRLCAGQFGADWHLAETSDLGAVWDDFLPDAAGYWVWDDQTEQPVQAP
;
A
#
# COMPACT_ATOMS: atom_id res chain seq x y z
N MET A 1 18.19 74.08 -35.86
CA MET A 1 18.88 74.65 -34.67
C MET A 1 18.32 74.02 -33.41
N LYS A 2 19.22 73.55 -32.53
CA LYS A 2 19.08 73.29 -31.08
C LYS A 2 18.25 72.09 -30.56
N ARG A 3 19.02 71.07 -30.17
CA ARG A 3 18.78 70.07 -29.11
C ARG A 3 18.52 70.72 -27.75
N ARG A 4 17.61 70.17 -26.92
CA ARG A 4 17.65 70.00 -25.44
C ARG A 4 16.59 68.94 -25.07
N ALA A 5 16.92 67.70 -24.71
CA ALA A 5 17.39 67.23 -23.40
C ALA A 5 16.46 67.58 -22.23
N CYS A 6 15.71 66.60 -21.73
CA CYS A 6 15.48 66.42 -20.29
C CYS A 6 15.22 64.92 -20.00
N LEU A 7 16.21 64.34 -19.35
CA LEU A 7 16.31 63.01 -18.76
C LEU A 7 15.65 63.08 -17.36
N LEU A 8 15.30 61.92 -16.78
CA LEU A 8 15.01 61.63 -15.35
C LEU A 8 13.53 61.40 -15.00
N LEU A 9 13.14 60.12 -14.83
CA LEU A 9 12.85 59.52 -13.51
C LEU A 9 12.58 58.01 -13.68
N PHE A 10 13.61 57.17 -13.48
CA PHE A 10 13.46 55.73 -13.36
C PHE A 10 14.23 55.31 -12.10
N CYS A 11 13.53 55.21 -10.97
CA CYS A 11 14.12 54.71 -9.72
C CYS A 11 13.03 54.22 -8.74
N LEU A 12 13.34 53.06 -8.19
CA LEU A 12 12.78 52.39 -7.00
C LEU A 12 11.40 51.75 -7.12
N LEU A 13 11.40 50.41 -7.19
CA LEU A 13 10.68 49.51 -6.26
C LEU A 13 11.13 48.06 -6.53
N LEU A 14 12.33 47.69 -6.05
CA LEU A 14 12.72 46.28 -5.86
C LEU A 14 12.57 45.95 -4.38
N ALA A 15 11.34 45.61 -3.97
CA ALA A 15 11.12 44.96 -2.69
C ALA A 15 11.53 43.48 -2.86
N GLY A 16 12.71 43.14 -2.35
CA GLY A 16 13.18 41.77 -2.28
C GLY A 16 12.28 40.97 -1.34
N CYS A 17 11.54 40.02 -1.89
CA CYS A 17 10.82 39.01 -1.12
C CYS A 17 11.88 38.04 -0.55
N GLN A 18 12.27 38.23 0.70
CA GLN A 18 13.08 37.25 1.43
C GLN A 18 12.17 36.09 1.80
N ILE A 19 12.15 35.06 0.95
CA ILE A 19 11.51 33.79 1.28
C ILE A 19 12.40 33.12 2.35
N PRO A 20 11.90 32.87 3.57
CA PRO A 20 12.64 32.07 4.53
C PRO A 20 12.80 30.66 3.95
N ILE A 21 14.05 30.30 3.66
CA ILE A 21 14.39 28.92 3.30
C ILE A 21 14.24 28.11 4.60
N THR A 22 13.13 27.40 4.72
CA THR A 22 12.94 26.40 5.76
C THR A 22 13.96 25.29 5.51
N LEU A 23 15.06 25.32 6.26
CA LEU A 23 16.06 24.26 6.23
C LEU A 23 15.41 22.96 6.68
N ILE A 24 15.38 21.98 5.78
CA ILE A 24 14.98 20.60 6.06
C ILE A 24 15.86 20.12 7.21
N THR A 25 15.26 19.84 8.36
CA THR A 25 15.97 19.30 9.51
C THR A 25 16.54 17.93 9.14
N PRO A 26 17.85 17.68 9.31
CA PRO A 26 18.42 16.38 9.01
C PRO A 26 17.75 15.32 9.89
N SER A 27 17.33 14.23 9.26
CA SER A 27 16.83 13.03 9.94
C SER A 27 17.77 12.65 11.07
N ALA A 28 17.22 12.37 12.25
CA ALA A 28 18.01 12.05 13.43
C ALA A 28 19.00 10.92 13.12
N PRO A 29 20.25 10.97 13.60
CA PRO A 29 21.23 9.95 13.30
C PRO A 29 20.74 8.58 13.79
N PRO A 30 20.99 7.50 13.02
CA PRO A 30 20.62 6.15 13.43
C PRO A 30 21.20 5.80 14.79
N ARG A 31 20.40 5.12 15.60
CA ARG A 31 20.87 4.55 16.87
C ARG A 31 21.86 3.42 16.61
N VAL A 32 22.72 3.11 17.56
CA VAL A 32 23.57 1.91 17.49
C VAL A 32 22.90 0.80 18.28
N ALA A 33 22.75 -0.38 17.66
CA ALA A 33 22.25 -1.60 18.28
C ALA A 33 23.27 -2.74 18.10
N GLU A 34 23.20 -3.72 19.00
CA GLU A 34 24.06 -4.90 18.98
C GLU A 34 23.28 -6.12 18.46
N ARG A 35 23.95 -6.98 17.68
CA ARG A 35 23.38 -8.27 17.27
C ARG A 35 23.10 -9.11 18.52
N ASP A 36 22.11 -9.99 18.43
CA ASP A 36 21.67 -10.90 19.50
C ASP A 36 21.16 -10.17 20.76
N GLN A 37 20.91 -8.86 20.67
CA GLN A 37 20.27 -8.06 21.71
C GLN A 37 19.01 -7.38 21.18
N PRO A 38 17.91 -7.39 21.94
CA PRO A 38 16.72 -6.63 21.58
C PRO A 38 16.98 -5.13 21.53
N PHE A 39 16.43 -4.44 20.54
CA PHE A 39 16.43 -2.99 20.47
C PHE A 39 15.06 -2.46 20.05
N THR A 40 14.73 -1.26 20.51
CA THR A 40 13.43 -0.63 20.25
C THR A 40 13.57 0.58 19.35
N LEU A 41 12.73 0.65 18.31
CA LEU A 41 12.63 1.77 17.39
C LEU A 41 11.25 2.42 17.52
N GLN A 42 11.21 3.74 17.53
CA GLN A 42 9.98 4.49 17.28
C GLN A 42 9.76 4.68 15.78
N THR A 43 8.52 4.91 15.34
CA THR A 43 8.19 5.22 13.94
C THR A 43 9.13 6.31 13.38
N GLY A 44 9.71 6.05 12.22
CA GLY A 44 10.70 6.90 11.56
C GLY A 44 12.13 6.80 12.10
N GLN A 45 12.39 6.00 13.14
CA GLN A 45 13.75 5.77 13.66
C GLN A 45 14.42 4.58 12.98
N SER A 46 15.75 4.62 12.91
CA SER A 46 16.58 3.51 12.49
C SER A 46 17.65 3.15 13.53
N ALA A 47 18.09 1.88 13.46
CA ALA A 47 19.23 1.36 14.21
C ALA A 47 20.24 0.73 13.26
N ARG A 48 21.51 1.10 13.42
CA ARG A 48 22.66 0.46 12.81
C ARG A 48 23.18 -0.64 13.71
N LEU A 49 23.51 -1.78 13.10
CA LEU A 49 24.22 -2.92 13.67
C LEU A 49 25.59 -3.00 12.99
N PRO A 50 26.62 -2.28 13.51
CA PRO A 50 27.89 -2.13 12.81
C PRO A 50 28.65 -3.45 12.63
N ALA A 51 28.43 -4.43 13.52
CA ALA A 51 29.10 -5.72 13.45
C ALA A 51 28.69 -6.56 12.23
N ILE A 52 27.55 -6.24 11.60
CA ILE A 52 26.98 -6.99 10.47
C ILE A 52 26.62 -6.06 9.30
N ASP A 53 27.13 -4.83 9.29
CA ASP A 53 26.88 -3.83 8.25
C ASP A 53 25.40 -3.66 7.90
N LEU A 54 24.51 -3.67 8.90
CA LEU A 54 23.05 -3.62 8.70
C LEU A 54 22.45 -2.37 9.34
N GLU A 55 21.53 -1.69 8.65
CA GLU A 55 20.67 -0.67 9.21
C GLU A 55 19.21 -1.11 9.07
N VAL A 56 18.47 -1.09 10.17
CA VAL A 56 17.04 -1.42 10.23
C VAL A 56 16.28 -0.17 10.61
N ALA A 57 15.35 0.27 9.76
CA ALA A 57 14.47 1.40 10.00
C ALA A 57 13.04 0.93 10.22
N PHE A 58 12.37 1.47 11.24
CA PHE A 58 10.94 1.26 11.43
C PHE A 58 10.19 2.36 10.68
N VAL A 59 9.47 1.99 9.63
CA VAL A 59 8.79 2.93 8.73
C VAL A 59 7.47 3.36 9.33
N THR A 60 6.55 2.41 9.53
CA THR A 60 5.21 2.66 10.05
C THR A 60 4.53 1.37 10.51
N VAL A 61 3.46 1.51 11.28
CA VAL A 61 2.41 0.49 11.40
C VAL A 61 1.51 0.61 10.17
N LEU A 62 1.30 -0.51 9.47
CA LEU A 62 0.41 -0.59 8.30
C LEU A 62 -1.04 -0.77 8.75
N VAL A 63 -1.25 -1.71 9.67
CA VAL A 63 -2.55 -2.05 10.25
C VAL A 63 -2.35 -2.39 11.72
N ASP A 64 -3.23 -1.92 12.59
CA ASP A 64 -3.32 -2.39 13.98
C ASP A 64 -4.71 -2.96 14.26
N GLY A 65 -4.86 -4.26 14.05
CA GLY A 65 -6.11 -5.00 14.23
C GLY A 65 -6.31 -5.56 15.64
N ARG A 66 -5.44 -5.16 16.59
CA ARG A 66 -5.48 -5.70 17.96
C ARG A 66 -6.73 -5.23 18.69
N CYS A 67 -7.39 -6.15 19.39
CA CYS A 67 -8.60 -5.84 20.14
C CYS A 67 -8.30 -4.84 21.28
N PRO A 68 -8.86 -3.61 21.28
CA PRO A 68 -8.51 -2.61 22.28
C PRO A 68 -8.84 -3.04 23.72
N THR A 69 -8.00 -2.68 24.69
CA THR A 69 -8.27 -3.02 26.10
C THR A 69 -9.56 -2.38 26.59
N GLY A 70 -10.47 -3.19 27.15
CA GLY A 70 -11.75 -2.73 27.67
C GLY A 70 -12.93 -2.96 26.73
N ILE A 71 -12.70 -3.49 25.53
CA ILE A 71 -13.72 -4.02 24.63
C ILE A 71 -13.59 -5.55 24.55
N GLN A 72 -14.73 -6.23 24.38
CA GLN A 72 -14.78 -7.64 24.01
C GLN A 72 -14.97 -7.74 22.50
N CYS A 73 -13.90 -8.07 21.78
CA CYS A 73 -13.99 -8.32 20.35
C CYS A 73 -14.39 -9.78 20.08
N ALA A 74 -15.16 -10.01 19.03
CA ALA A 74 -15.46 -11.35 18.55
C ALA A 74 -14.19 -12.05 17.98
N ALA A 75 -13.24 -11.26 17.47
CA ALA A 75 -11.93 -11.71 17.03
C ALA A 75 -10.89 -10.59 17.25
N THR A 76 -9.61 -10.95 17.36
CA THR A 76 -8.48 -10.01 17.30
C THR A 76 -7.69 -10.28 16.03
N LEU A 77 -7.37 -9.23 15.29
CA LEU A 77 -6.52 -9.31 14.11
C LEU A 77 -5.07 -8.96 14.50
N PRO A 78 -4.08 -9.32 13.68
CA PRO A 78 -2.68 -8.99 13.96
C PRO A 78 -2.41 -7.48 13.82
N VAL A 79 -1.28 -7.06 14.38
CA VAL A 79 -0.64 -5.79 14.02
C VAL A 79 0.41 -6.06 12.96
N GLU A 80 0.48 -5.20 11.96
CA GLU A 80 1.41 -5.27 10.85
C GLU A 80 2.30 -4.05 10.79
N ILE A 81 3.59 -4.28 10.60
CA ILE A 81 4.60 -3.23 10.55
C ILE A 81 5.43 -3.32 9.28
N GLU A 82 5.89 -2.16 8.83
CA GLU A 82 6.86 -2.06 7.76
C GLU A 82 8.22 -1.60 8.31
N LEU A 83 9.25 -2.34 7.91
CA LEU A 83 10.65 -2.04 8.15
C LEU A 83 11.33 -1.77 6.81
N THR A 84 12.42 -1.02 6.85
CA THR A 84 13.39 -0.99 5.74
C THR A 84 14.72 -1.51 6.25
N ILE A 85 15.29 -2.46 5.53
CA ILE A 85 16.60 -3.04 5.84
C ILE A 85 17.60 -2.58 4.77
N VAL A 86 18.66 -1.92 5.20
CA VAL A 86 19.71 -1.39 4.32
C VAL A 86 21.03 -2.03 4.72
N ARG A 87 21.74 -2.63 3.76
CA ARG A 87 23.16 -2.94 3.97
C ARG A 87 23.94 -1.63 3.95
N THR A 88 24.80 -1.39 4.93
CA THR A 88 25.57 -0.16 5.06
C THR A 88 26.37 0.07 3.77
N GLY A 89 26.08 1.17 3.06
CA GLY A 89 26.68 1.50 1.76
C GLY A 89 25.90 1.05 0.52
N ALA A 90 24.89 0.19 0.66
CA ALA A 90 23.90 -0.06 -0.39
C ALA A 90 22.88 1.08 -0.37
N GLY A 91 22.87 1.94 -1.39
CA GLY A 91 22.04 3.16 -1.41
C GLY A 91 20.52 2.94 -1.48
N VAL A 92 20.03 1.69 -1.47
CA VAL A 92 18.61 1.32 -1.55
C VAL A 92 18.29 0.30 -0.48
N GLY A 93 17.24 0.58 0.31
CA GLY A 93 16.74 -0.32 1.33
C GLY A 93 15.74 -1.34 0.79
N THR A 94 15.75 -2.54 1.37
CA THR A 94 14.78 -3.60 1.13
C THR A 94 13.61 -3.43 2.11
N PRO A 95 12.36 -3.26 1.64
CA PRO A 95 11.22 -3.27 2.54
C PRO A 95 11.03 -4.68 3.12
N LEU A 96 10.76 -4.75 4.42
CA LEU A 96 10.43 -5.97 5.13
C LEU A 96 9.14 -5.75 5.93
N ARG A 97 8.18 -6.67 5.81
CA ARG A 97 6.94 -6.64 6.60
C ARG A 97 6.94 -7.76 7.61
N LEU A 98 6.53 -7.44 8.83
CA LEU A 98 6.33 -8.41 9.91
C LEU A 98 4.93 -8.20 10.49
N SER A 99 4.27 -9.29 10.85
CA SER A 99 2.97 -9.27 11.52
C SER A 99 3.02 -10.09 12.80
N ALA A 100 2.22 -9.70 13.78
CA ALA A 100 2.15 -10.40 15.05
C ALA A 100 0.80 -10.22 15.75
N HIS A 101 0.37 -11.28 16.44
CA HIS A 101 -0.53 -11.11 17.58
C HIS A 101 0.29 -10.71 18.79
N THR A 102 -0.25 -9.82 19.63
CA THR A 102 0.40 -9.40 20.88
C THR A 102 -0.51 -9.60 22.07
N ASP A 103 0.07 -9.75 23.25
CA ASP A 103 -0.67 -9.54 24.50
C ASP A 103 -0.94 -8.04 24.73
N ASN A 104 -1.66 -7.73 25.81
CA ASN A 104 -2.04 -6.34 26.16
C ASN A 104 -0.86 -5.47 26.60
N THR A 105 0.34 -6.05 26.80
CA THR A 105 1.57 -5.27 27.03
C THR A 105 2.27 -4.91 25.71
N GLY A 106 1.80 -5.46 24.60
CA GLY A 106 2.40 -5.32 23.29
C GLY A 106 3.45 -6.39 22.98
N ALA A 107 3.68 -7.37 23.85
CA ALA A 107 4.64 -8.44 23.59
C ALA A 107 4.08 -9.42 22.55
N VAL A 108 4.91 -9.80 21.57
CA VAL A 108 4.52 -10.75 20.51
C VAL A 108 4.26 -12.13 21.08
N ILE A 109 3.18 -12.76 20.63
CA ILE A 109 2.82 -14.15 20.93
C ILE A 109 3.43 -15.04 19.83
N PRO A 110 4.56 -15.74 20.09
CA PRO A 110 5.36 -16.34 19.01
C PRO A 110 4.68 -17.53 18.30
N THR A 111 3.69 -18.15 18.94
CA THR A 111 2.99 -19.33 18.42
C THR A 111 1.61 -19.00 17.85
N ALA A 112 1.30 -17.72 17.67
CA ALA A 112 0.03 -17.34 17.09
C ALA A 112 0.00 -17.71 15.59
N PRO A 113 -1.07 -18.36 15.09
CA PRO A 113 -1.17 -18.75 13.69
C PRO A 113 -1.40 -17.51 12.80
N GLY A 114 -1.08 -17.64 11.51
CA GLY A 114 -1.43 -16.62 10.50
C GLY A 114 -0.59 -15.34 10.55
N VAL A 115 0.58 -15.35 11.19
CA VAL A 115 1.44 -14.17 11.30
C VAL A 115 2.90 -14.47 10.92
N VAL A 116 3.61 -13.43 10.45
CA VAL A 116 5.02 -13.49 10.10
C VAL A 116 5.82 -12.68 11.12
N THR A 117 6.16 -13.31 12.25
CA THR A 117 6.86 -12.63 13.35
C THR A 117 8.36 -12.48 13.10
N SER A 118 8.90 -13.14 12.07
CA SER A 118 10.32 -13.05 11.72
C SER A 118 10.56 -13.29 10.24
N ALA A 119 11.63 -12.71 9.70
CA ALA A 119 12.09 -12.96 8.34
C ALA A 119 13.61 -13.07 8.25
N ALA A 120 14.07 -13.84 7.28
CA ALA A 120 15.49 -13.94 6.95
C ALA A 120 15.93 -12.78 6.05
N TYR A 121 17.12 -12.25 6.30
CA TYR A 121 17.81 -11.29 5.44
C TYR A 121 19.30 -11.59 5.47
N ASP A 122 19.85 -12.03 4.33
CA ASP A 122 21.18 -12.61 4.24
C ASP A 122 21.37 -13.71 5.32
N ASP A 123 22.46 -13.65 6.09
CA ASP A 123 22.78 -14.58 7.17
C ASP A 123 22.17 -14.17 8.52
N ASN A 124 21.07 -13.42 8.52
CA ASN A 124 20.42 -12.91 9.73
C ASN A 124 18.93 -13.23 9.76
N THR A 125 18.40 -13.38 10.97
CA THR A 125 16.96 -13.44 11.21
C THR A 125 16.54 -12.20 11.97
N ILE A 126 15.59 -11.44 11.40
CA ILE A 126 14.98 -10.28 12.05
C ILE A 126 13.66 -10.74 12.65
N SER A 127 13.53 -10.61 13.97
CA SER A 127 12.35 -11.04 14.73
C SER A 127 11.68 -9.85 15.39
N LEU A 128 10.35 -9.79 15.33
CA LEU A 128 9.51 -8.86 16.05
C LEU A 128 9.20 -9.42 17.44
N LEU A 129 9.58 -8.70 18.48
CA LEU A 129 9.40 -9.09 19.89
C LEU A 129 8.28 -8.33 20.58
N ALA A 130 8.03 -7.08 20.19
CA ALA A 130 6.92 -6.29 20.74
C ALA A 130 6.48 -5.16 19.81
N VAL A 131 5.21 -4.77 19.89
CA VAL A 131 4.62 -3.57 19.28
C VAL A 131 3.84 -2.80 20.35
N THR A 132 4.26 -1.58 20.64
CA THR A 132 3.65 -0.72 21.68
C THR A 132 3.33 0.66 21.11
N PRO A 133 2.37 1.41 21.67
CA PRO A 133 1.45 1.00 22.72
C PRO A 133 0.46 -0.06 22.20
N TYR A 134 -0.18 -0.79 23.12
CA TYR A 134 -1.34 -1.61 22.80
C TYR A 134 -2.58 -0.70 22.73
N PRO A 135 -3.50 -0.86 21.77
CA PRO A 135 -4.64 0.03 21.63
C PRO A 135 -5.56 -0.03 22.85
N ASP A 136 -6.09 1.12 23.24
CA ASP A 136 -7.11 1.24 24.28
C ASP A 136 -8.40 1.87 23.70
N VAL A 137 -9.52 1.61 24.36
CA VAL A 137 -10.86 2.01 23.88
C VAL A 137 -11.10 3.52 23.89
N GLN A 138 -10.31 4.26 24.65
CA GLN A 138 -10.42 5.72 24.76
C GLN A 138 -9.48 6.42 23.77
N ARG A 139 -8.46 5.73 23.27
CA ARG A 139 -7.42 6.31 22.43
C ARG A 139 -6.86 5.30 21.44
N LYS A 140 -7.11 5.56 20.15
CA LYS A 140 -6.31 5.01 19.05
C LYS A 140 -4.90 5.62 19.11
N PRO A 141 -3.82 4.81 19.14
CA PRO A 141 -2.46 5.35 19.11
C PRO A 141 -2.17 6.13 17.83
N ALA A 142 -1.51 7.28 17.95
CA ALA A 142 -1.02 7.99 16.78
C ALA A 142 0.15 7.21 16.15
N LEU A 143 0.33 7.28 14.82
CA LEU A 143 1.41 6.56 14.14
C LEU A 143 2.79 6.89 14.71
N ALA A 144 3.02 8.14 15.11
CA ALA A 144 4.27 8.58 15.73
C ALA A 144 4.52 8.00 17.13
N ASP A 145 3.49 7.50 17.82
CA ASP A 145 3.60 6.94 19.18
C ASP A 145 4.08 5.49 19.18
N TYR A 146 4.00 4.80 18.03
CA TYR A 146 4.36 3.39 17.95
C TYR A 146 5.85 3.16 18.15
N ARG A 147 6.14 2.04 18.81
CA ARG A 147 7.47 1.49 19.03
C ARG A 147 7.46 -0.01 18.76
N VAL A 148 8.45 -0.47 18.02
CA VAL A 148 8.68 -1.90 17.76
C VAL A 148 9.96 -2.32 18.45
N THR A 149 9.93 -3.48 19.13
CA THR A 149 11.13 -4.11 19.67
C THR A 149 11.52 -5.26 18.76
N LEU A 150 12.74 -5.21 18.25
CA LEU A 150 13.28 -6.16 17.28
C LEU A 150 14.47 -6.90 17.88
N LEU A 151 14.71 -8.11 17.38
CA LEU A 151 15.92 -8.88 17.64
C LEU A 151 16.50 -9.35 16.31
N VAL A 152 17.79 -9.09 16.10
CA VAL A 152 18.52 -9.59 14.94
C VAL A 152 19.51 -10.65 15.42
N THR A 153 19.28 -11.90 15.06
CA THR A 153 20.18 -13.01 15.39
C THR A 153 20.95 -13.50 14.17
N GLY A 154 22.04 -14.24 14.41
CA GLY A 154 22.66 -15.00 13.34
C GLY A 154 21.76 -16.13 12.86
N GLY A 155 21.58 -16.21 11.54
CA GLY A 155 20.97 -17.35 10.91
C GLY A 155 21.92 -18.54 11.08
N GLU A 156 21.51 -19.56 11.84
CA GLU A 156 21.74 -20.89 11.31
C GLU A 156 21.05 -20.90 9.95
N THR A 157 21.75 -21.34 8.91
CA THR A 157 21.17 -21.58 7.59
C THR A 157 20.02 -22.58 7.75
N GLN A 158 18.84 -22.08 8.10
CA GLN A 158 17.60 -22.62 7.57
C GLN A 158 17.59 -22.24 6.10
N GLN A 159 18.43 -22.98 5.37
CA GLN A 159 18.15 -23.31 4.00
C GLN A 159 16.66 -23.66 3.97
N PRO A 160 15.83 -22.93 3.18
CA PRO A 160 14.50 -23.41 2.84
C PRO A 160 14.66 -24.88 2.52
N PRO A 161 13.86 -25.79 3.12
CA PRO A 161 14.09 -27.22 2.99
C PRO A 161 14.40 -27.46 1.53
N ALA A 162 15.62 -27.92 1.26
CA ALA A 162 16.04 -28.23 -0.08
C ALA A 162 14.98 -29.21 -0.56
N VAL A 163 14.08 -28.74 -1.41
CA VAL A 163 13.15 -29.59 -2.13
C VAL A 163 14.09 -30.44 -2.95
N THR A 164 14.40 -31.60 -2.38
CA THR A 164 15.09 -32.65 -3.08
C THR A 164 14.13 -32.95 -4.20
N ALA A 165 14.45 -32.43 -5.38
CA ALA A 165 13.77 -32.75 -6.61
C ALA A 165 13.81 -34.26 -6.74
N THR A 166 12.76 -34.88 -6.21
CA THR A 166 12.40 -36.23 -6.52
C THR A 166 11.66 -36.06 -7.84
N PRO A 167 12.22 -36.53 -8.96
CA PRO A 167 11.49 -36.50 -10.22
C PRO A 167 10.41 -37.56 -10.07
N ASP A 168 9.23 -37.14 -9.62
CA ASP A 168 8.03 -37.87 -9.97
C ASP A 168 7.01 -36.89 -10.53
N SER A 169 6.79 -37.10 -11.82
CA SER A 169 5.95 -36.43 -12.77
C SER A 169 4.53 -36.17 -12.25
N SER A 170 4.13 -34.90 -12.29
CA SER A 170 2.93 -34.53 -13.04
C SER A 170 3.19 -33.19 -13.73
N ASP A 171 3.63 -33.28 -14.99
CA ASP A 171 3.77 -32.14 -15.89
C ASP A 171 2.42 -31.44 -16.08
N ALA A 172 2.29 -30.29 -15.44
CA ALA A 172 1.52 -29.17 -15.96
C ALA A 172 2.45 -27.95 -15.90
N SER A 173 3.31 -27.83 -16.92
CA SER A 173 4.04 -26.59 -17.17
C SER A 173 3.16 -25.72 -18.06
N ALA A 174 2.55 -24.68 -17.50
CA ALA A 174 1.92 -23.66 -18.32
C ALA A 174 3.02 -22.92 -19.11
N ASN A 175 3.05 -23.11 -20.43
CA ASN A 175 3.84 -22.28 -21.33
C ASN A 175 3.08 -20.96 -21.52
N GLY A 176 3.51 -19.91 -20.83
CA GLY A 176 2.93 -18.58 -20.93
C GLY A 176 3.63 -17.74 -22.00
N ALA A 177 2.87 -16.96 -22.75
CA ALA A 177 3.40 -15.79 -23.45
C ALA A 177 3.30 -14.58 -22.51
N LEU A 178 4.28 -13.68 -22.55
CA LEU A 178 4.16 -12.39 -21.85
C LEU A 178 2.89 -11.65 -22.29
N GLY A 179 2.29 -10.90 -21.36
CA GLY A 179 1.07 -10.12 -21.52
C GLY A 179 -0.22 -10.96 -21.42
N GLY A 180 -0.13 -12.29 -21.50
CA GLY A 180 -1.27 -13.19 -21.33
C GLY A 180 -1.57 -13.50 -19.87
N ALA A 181 -2.87 -13.64 -19.55
CA ALA A 181 -3.28 -14.20 -18.26
C ALA A 181 -2.99 -15.71 -18.24
N ILE A 182 -2.29 -16.15 -17.20
CA ILE A 182 -1.99 -17.56 -16.91
C ILE A 182 -2.62 -17.93 -15.57
N THR A 183 -3.16 -19.14 -15.50
CA THR A 183 -3.68 -19.70 -14.24
C THR A 183 -2.66 -20.68 -13.69
N LEU A 184 -2.27 -20.52 -12.44
CA LEU A 184 -1.34 -21.42 -11.74
C LEU A 184 -2.04 -22.08 -10.57
N ALA A 185 -1.87 -23.39 -10.43
CA ALA A 185 -2.12 -24.09 -9.17
C ALA A 185 -0.99 -23.84 -8.16
N VAL A 186 -1.28 -24.07 -6.88
CA VAL A 186 -0.26 -24.04 -5.83
C VAL A 186 0.84 -25.06 -6.15
N GLY A 187 2.08 -24.60 -6.17
CA GLY A 187 3.27 -25.34 -6.59
C GLY A 187 3.53 -25.38 -8.10
N GLU A 188 2.62 -24.84 -8.92
CA GLU A 188 2.78 -24.82 -10.38
C GLU A 188 3.71 -23.69 -10.81
N THR A 189 4.55 -23.98 -11.81
CA THR A 189 5.50 -23.03 -12.39
C THR A 189 5.16 -22.76 -13.85
N ALA A 190 4.86 -21.50 -14.18
CA ALA A 190 4.85 -21.03 -15.57
C ALA A 190 6.28 -20.78 -16.05
N ARG A 191 6.58 -21.22 -17.28
CA ARG A 191 7.90 -21.05 -17.91
C ARG A 191 7.78 -20.17 -19.16
N PHE A 192 8.66 -19.18 -19.23
CA PHE A 192 8.75 -18.22 -20.32
C PHE A 192 10.13 -18.41 -20.98
N ALA A 193 10.17 -19.30 -21.97
CA ALA A 193 11.43 -19.83 -22.51
C ALA A 193 12.28 -18.77 -23.22
N GLN A 194 11.64 -17.79 -23.88
CA GLN A 194 12.36 -16.73 -24.61
C GLN A 194 13.06 -15.77 -23.64
N GLU A 195 12.46 -15.55 -22.48
CA GLU A 195 12.90 -14.65 -21.42
C GLU A 195 13.80 -15.34 -20.38
N GLN A 196 13.90 -16.68 -20.45
CA GLN A 196 14.57 -17.54 -19.47
C GLN A 196 14.05 -17.30 -18.05
N LEU A 197 12.72 -17.16 -17.94
CA LEU A 197 11.99 -16.72 -16.76
C LEU A 197 11.03 -17.82 -16.29
N GLN A 198 10.88 -17.93 -14.97
CA GLN A 198 9.97 -18.84 -14.31
C GLN A 198 9.21 -18.09 -13.23
N LEU A 199 7.89 -18.31 -13.16
CA LEU A 199 7.04 -17.83 -12.09
C LEU A 199 6.37 -19.03 -11.44
N THR A 200 6.49 -19.15 -10.12
CA THR A 200 5.83 -20.19 -9.32
C THR A 200 4.80 -19.56 -8.40
N PHE A 201 3.60 -20.13 -8.34
CA PHE A 201 2.63 -19.79 -7.31
C PHE A 201 2.86 -20.69 -6.10
N ASP A 202 3.45 -20.16 -5.03
CA ASP A 202 3.95 -20.98 -3.94
C ASP A 202 2.84 -21.42 -2.99
N LYS A 203 1.99 -20.48 -2.58
CA LYS A 203 0.84 -20.68 -1.67
C LYS A 203 0.02 -19.40 -1.51
N VAL A 204 -1.15 -19.53 -0.89
CA VAL A 204 -1.86 -18.40 -0.27
C VAL A 204 -1.36 -18.26 1.16
N ASN A 205 -0.90 -17.06 1.53
CA ASN A 205 -0.44 -16.73 2.88
C ASN A 205 -1.61 -16.45 3.81
N GLU A 206 -2.56 -15.65 3.32
CA GLU A 206 -3.77 -15.26 4.04
C GLU A 206 -4.95 -15.21 3.06
N ASP A 207 -6.10 -15.65 3.54
CA ASP A 207 -7.39 -15.52 2.86
C ASP A 207 -8.45 -15.15 3.90
N SER A 208 -8.68 -13.86 4.08
CA SER A 208 -9.72 -13.30 4.95
C SER A 208 -10.92 -12.80 4.16
N ARG A 209 -11.01 -13.15 2.86
CA ARG A 209 -12.13 -12.78 2.00
C ARG A 209 -13.45 -13.23 2.62
N CYS A 210 -14.44 -12.35 2.57
CA CYS A 210 -15.74 -12.62 3.18
C CYS A 210 -16.43 -13.83 2.52
N PRO A 211 -16.71 -14.91 3.26
CA PRO A 211 -17.43 -16.05 2.69
C PRO A 211 -18.81 -15.67 2.18
N ALA A 212 -19.21 -16.27 1.05
CA ALA A 212 -20.46 -15.91 0.36
C ALA A 212 -21.74 -16.20 1.15
N ASP A 213 -21.68 -17.01 2.22
CA ASP A 213 -22.81 -17.37 3.08
C ASP A 213 -23.01 -16.43 4.28
N ILE A 214 -22.13 -15.44 4.47
CA ILE A 214 -22.24 -14.45 5.53
C ILE A 214 -22.09 -13.02 5.00
N ASN A 215 -22.62 -12.05 5.74
CA ASN A 215 -22.41 -10.64 5.45
C ASN A 215 -21.33 -10.10 6.39
N CYS A 216 -20.13 -9.85 5.85
CA CYS A 216 -19.06 -9.22 6.60
C CYS A 216 -19.23 -7.70 6.58
N PHE A 217 -18.76 -7.05 7.65
CA PHE A 217 -18.69 -5.59 7.71
C PHE A 217 -17.57 -5.02 6.83
N TRP A 218 -16.54 -5.83 6.54
CA TRP A 218 -15.41 -5.50 5.67
C TRP A 218 -15.15 -6.65 4.69
N SER A 219 -14.81 -6.32 3.44
CA SER A 219 -14.28 -7.28 2.48
C SER A 219 -12.82 -7.54 2.83
N GLY A 220 -12.52 -8.66 3.49
CA GLY A 220 -11.14 -9.03 3.78
C GLY A 220 -10.32 -9.28 2.52
N ILE A 221 -9.05 -9.63 2.72
CA ILE A 221 -8.00 -9.66 1.70
C ILE A 221 -7.64 -11.08 1.31
N VAL A 222 -6.91 -11.22 0.20
CA VAL A 222 -6.18 -12.44 -0.13
C VAL A 222 -4.76 -12.11 -0.54
N ASP A 223 -3.81 -12.88 -0.01
CA ASP A 223 -2.38 -12.71 -0.25
C ASP A 223 -1.76 -13.97 -0.83
N ALA A 224 -1.25 -13.86 -2.05
CA ALA A 224 -0.58 -14.93 -2.78
C ALA A 224 0.95 -14.74 -2.72
N GLN A 225 1.66 -15.74 -2.22
CA GLN A 225 3.12 -15.81 -2.31
C GLN A 225 3.53 -16.36 -3.67
N MET A 226 4.47 -15.68 -4.31
CA MET A 226 5.01 -16.07 -5.60
C MET A 226 6.53 -16.01 -5.61
N THR A 227 7.13 -16.92 -6.37
CA THR A 227 8.58 -16.99 -6.58
C THR A 227 8.90 -16.77 -8.05
N PHE A 228 9.69 -15.75 -8.31
CA PHE A 228 10.21 -15.39 -9.63
C PHE A 228 11.67 -15.81 -9.74
N ALA A 229 12.00 -16.54 -10.81
CA ALA A 229 13.36 -16.95 -11.10
C ALA A 229 13.74 -16.63 -12.54
N ARG A 230 14.98 -16.18 -12.74
CA ARG A 230 15.55 -15.93 -14.07
C ARG A 230 16.95 -16.51 -14.15
N GLN A 231 17.31 -17.07 -15.30
CA GLN A 231 18.63 -17.65 -15.48
C GLN A 231 19.75 -16.64 -15.16
N GLY A 232 20.69 -17.04 -14.31
CA GLY A 232 21.82 -16.20 -13.89
C GLY A 232 21.51 -15.19 -12.78
N ARG A 233 20.31 -15.23 -12.19
CA ARG A 233 19.90 -14.41 -11.04
C ARG A 233 19.40 -15.27 -9.88
N PRO A 234 19.53 -14.84 -8.63
CA PRO A 234 18.85 -15.46 -7.49
C PRO A 234 17.33 -15.40 -7.69
N ALA A 235 16.63 -16.46 -7.29
CA ALA A 235 15.17 -16.42 -7.22
C ALA A 235 14.73 -15.40 -6.15
N GLN A 236 13.61 -14.74 -6.39
CA GLN A 236 13.00 -13.77 -5.49
C GLN A 236 11.59 -14.21 -5.16
N THR A 237 11.26 -14.18 -3.87
CA THR A 237 9.92 -14.46 -3.36
C THR A 237 9.28 -13.15 -2.93
N PHE A 238 8.04 -12.94 -3.31
CA PHE A 238 7.25 -11.75 -2.97
C PHE A 238 5.79 -12.15 -2.72
N VAL A 239 5.02 -11.19 -2.21
CA VAL A 239 3.59 -11.34 -1.94
C VAL A 239 2.85 -10.32 -2.78
N VAL A 240 1.80 -10.77 -3.46
CA VAL A 240 0.83 -9.93 -4.18
C VAL A 240 -0.56 -10.27 -3.66
N GLY A 241 -1.42 -9.26 -3.56
CA GLY A 241 -2.72 -9.44 -2.93
C GLY A 241 -3.65 -8.26 -3.14
N GLY A 242 -4.85 -8.36 -2.58
CA GLY A 242 -5.87 -7.32 -2.65
C GLY A 242 -7.22 -7.79 -2.15
N VAL A 243 -8.23 -6.94 -2.31
CA VAL A 243 -9.64 -7.30 -2.11
C VAL A 243 -10.13 -8.01 -3.35
N THR A 244 -11.08 -8.94 -3.20
CA THR A 244 -11.73 -9.57 -4.35
C THR A 244 -13.23 -9.43 -4.36
N ASP A 245 -13.80 -9.38 -5.55
CA ASP A 245 -15.22 -9.65 -5.74
C ASP A 245 -15.56 -11.13 -5.48
N ARG A 246 -16.84 -11.50 -5.59
CA ARG A 246 -17.33 -12.88 -5.39
C ARG A 246 -16.90 -13.84 -6.50
N GLN A 247 -16.37 -13.33 -7.61
CA GLN A 247 -15.77 -14.11 -8.68
C GLN A 247 -14.27 -14.33 -8.40
N GLY A 248 -13.73 -13.75 -7.32
CA GLY A 248 -12.33 -13.82 -6.95
C GLY A 248 -11.44 -12.86 -7.72
N LEU A 249 -12.01 -11.92 -8.51
CA LEU A 249 -11.26 -10.90 -9.25
C LEU A 249 -10.63 -9.94 -8.25
N VAL A 250 -9.31 -9.75 -8.34
CA VAL A 250 -8.56 -8.86 -7.46
C VAL A 250 -8.76 -7.42 -7.91
N THR A 251 -9.29 -6.59 -7.02
CA THR A 251 -9.58 -5.18 -7.26
C THR A 251 -8.71 -4.30 -6.35
N GLY A 252 -7.91 -3.43 -6.98
CA GLY A 252 -7.20 -2.31 -6.34
C GLY A 252 -6.10 -2.69 -5.34
N PRO A 253 -5.05 -1.86 -5.18
CA PRO A 253 -4.26 -1.89 -3.96
C PRO A 253 -5.13 -1.34 -2.82
N VAL A 254 -5.46 -2.16 -1.83
CA VAL A 254 -6.24 -1.73 -0.67
C VAL A 254 -5.36 -1.70 0.57
N VAL A 255 -5.54 -0.67 1.40
CA VAL A 255 -4.93 -0.58 2.74
C VAL A 255 -5.29 -1.86 3.51
N GLY A 256 -4.30 -2.70 3.79
CA GLY A 256 -4.47 -3.97 4.50
C GLY A 256 -4.00 -5.20 3.74
N ALA A 257 -3.86 -5.19 2.41
CA ALA A 257 -3.26 -6.33 1.70
C ALA A 257 -1.73 -6.42 1.92
N SER A 258 -1.18 -7.62 2.15
CA SER A 258 0.26 -7.79 2.42
C SER A 258 1.16 -7.45 1.23
N GLY A 259 0.60 -7.22 0.04
CA GLY A 259 1.34 -6.74 -1.14
C GLY A 259 0.47 -5.95 -2.12
N PRO A 260 1.08 -5.15 -3.03
CA PRO A 260 0.36 -4.53 -4.14
C PRO A 260 -0.29 -5.59 -5.04
N THR A 261 -1.31 -5.20 -5.81
CA THR A 261 -1.88 -6.08 -6.85
C THR A 261 -0.88 -6.42 -7.95
N GLY A 262 0.22 -5.67 -8.05
CA GLY A 262 1.31 -5.98 -8.96
C GLY A 262 2.70 -5.67 -8.43
N TRP A 263 3.68 -6.43 -8.89
CA TRP A 263 5.07 -6.39 -8.48
C TRP A 263 5.98 -6.08 -9.67
N TRP A 264 7.03 -5.28 -9.48
CA TRP A 264 8.01 -4.96 -10.52
C TRP A 264 9.41 -5.45 -10.15
N TYR A 265 10.05 -6.16 -11.07
CA TYR A 265 11.42 -6.65 -10.87
C TYR A 265 12.12 -6.97 -12.19
N GLU A 266 13.39 -6.56 -12.29
CA GLU A 266 14.27 -6.86 -13.44
C GLU A 266 13.65 -6.57 -14.82
N GLY A 267 12.80 -5.55 -14.93
CA GLY A 267 12.16 -5.15 -16.20
C GLY A 267 10.86 -5.89 -16.53
N TYR A 268 10.24 -6.54 -15.55
CA TYR A 268 8.95 -7.21 -15.70
C TYR A 268 7.96 -6.69 -14.65
N THR A 269 6.70 -6.54 -15.06
CA THR A 269 5.57 -6.43 -14.14
C THR A 269 4.89 -7.79 -13.99
N LEU A 270 4.42 -8.06 -12.79
CA LEU A 270 3.47 -9.12 -12.49
C LEU A 270 2.22 -8.48 -11.93
N GLU A 271 1.04 -8.91 -12.37
CA GLU A 271 -0.23 -8.50 -11.80
C GLU A 271 -1.05 -9.73 -11.41
N LEU A 272 -1.55 -9.75 -10.17
CA LEU A 272 -2.53 -10.71 -9.70
C LEU A 272 -3.91 -10.25 -10.14
N LYS A 273 -4.54 -11.01 -11.03
CA LYS A 273 -5.87 -10.71 -11.56
C LYS A 273 -6.98 -11.40 -10.79
N GLN A 274 -6.75 -12.62 -10.31
CA GLN A 274 -7.80 -13.42 -9.68
C GLN A 274 -7.23 -14.46 -8.72
N VAL A 275 -7.94 -14.74 -7.63
CA VAL A 275 -7.67 -15.88 -6.74
C VAL A 275 -8.93 -16.74 -6.60
N LEU A 276 -8.81 -18.01 -6.94
CA LEU A 276 -9.90 -18.98 -6.94
C LEU A 276 -9.59 -20.15 -6.00
N PRO A 277 -10.59 -20.84 -5.45
CA PRO A 277 -12.00 -20.43 -5.44
C PRO A 277 -12.22 -19.22 -4.50
N TYR A 278 -13.34 -18.52 -4.65
CA TYR A 278 -13.82 -17.59 -3.63
C TYR A 278 -14.43 -18.38 -2.46
N PRO A 279 -14.24 -17.98 -1.19
CA PRO A 279 -14.78 -18.72 -0.06
C PRO A 279 -16.31 -18.79 -0.13
N ALA A 280 -16.85 -20.00 -0.23
CA ALA A 280 -18.29 -20.19 -0.34
C ALA A 280 -18.99 -20.24 1.03
N ARG A 281 -18.29 -20.76 2.05
CA ARG A 281 -18.83 -20.95 3.40
C ARG A 281 -17.81 -20.61 4.48
N HIS A 282 -18.24 -19.92 5.54
CA HIS A 282 -17.39 -19.54 6.66
C HIS A 282 -16.88 -20.72 7.50
N ASP A 283 -17.59 -21.85 7.50
CA ASP A 283 -17.25 -23.05 8.26
C ASP A 283 -16.45 -24.08 7.42
N GLN A 284 -16.18 -23.77 6.16
CA GLN A 284 -15.47 -24.65 5.25
C GLN A 284 -14.23 -23.96 4.68
N PRO A 285 -13.05 -24.15 5.28
CA PRO A 285 -11.81 -23.62 4.74
C PRO A 285 -11.50 -24.24 3.38
N ILE A 286 -10.94 -23.44 2.48
CA ILE A 286 -10.42 -23.90 1.19
C ILE A 286 -9.15 -24.70 1.45
N ALA A 287 -9.02 -25.90 0.85
CA ALA A 287 -7.80 -26.66 1.00
C ALA A 287 -6.65 -25.95 0.24
N PRO A 288 -5.43 -25.88 0.79
CA PRO A 288 -4.32 -25.16 0.15
C PRO A 288 -4.06 -25.55 -1.30
N ALA A 289 -4.22 -26.84 -1.66
CA ALA A 289 -4.03 -27.34 -3.02
C ALA A 289 -5.14 -26.94 -4.02
N ASP A 290 -6.29 -26.47 -3.52
CA ASP A 290 -7.44 -26.07 -4.35
C ASP A 290 -7.29 -24.64 -4.88
N TYR A 291 -6.37 -23.85 -4.31
CA TYR A 291 -6.14 -22.49 -4.76
C TYR A 291 -5.57 -22.43 -6.18
N ARG A 292 -6.05 -21.44 -6.94
CA ARG A 292 -5.55 -21.04 -8.25
C ARG A 292 -5.34 -19.54 -8.25
N ALA A 293 -4.21 -19.10 -8.80
CA ALA A 293 -3.94 -17.68 -9.05
C ALA A 293 -3.96 -17.41 -10.55
N VAL A 294 -4.74 -16.43 -10.99
CA VAL A 294 -4.68 -15.90 -12.35
C VAL A 294 -3.78 -14.68 -12.32
N VAL A 295 -2.69 -14.72 -13.09
CA VAL A 295 -1.69 -13.66 -13.13
C VAL A 295 -1.35 -13.26 -14.55
N VAL A 296 -0.89 -12.02 -14.72
CA VAL A 296 -0.33 -11.51 -15.97
C VAL A 296 1.11 -11.10 -15.70
N ILE A 297 2.07 -11.59 -16.49
CA ILE A 297 3.44 -11.06 -16.51
C ILE A 297 3.64 -10.31 -17.81
N ALA A 298 4.12 -9.07 -17.76
CA ALA A 298 4.51 -8.29 -18.93
C ALA A 298 5.95 -7.78 -18.83
N ALA A 299 6.62 -7.61 -19.96
CA ALA A 299 7.85 -6.83 -20.01
C ALA A 299 7.47 -5.35 -19.83
N ALA A 300 8.09 -4.70 -18.85
CA ALA A 300 7.87 -3.29 -18.58
C ALA A 300 9.18 -2.66 -18.13
N GLU A 301 9.63 -1.65 -18.87
CA GLU A 301 10.66 -0.74 -18.39
C GLU A 301 10.15 -0.11 -17.07
N LYS A 302 11.04 0.12 -16.10
CA LYS A 302 10.72 0.74 -14.81
C LYS A 302 9.73 1.89 -15.09
N PRO A 303 8.54 1.95 -14.44
CA PRO A 303 7.66 3.10 -14.62
C PRO A 303 8.52 4.35 -14.36
N PRO A 304 8.63 5.28 -15.31
CA PRO A 304 9.30 6.54 -15.01
C PRO A 304 8.64 7.10 -13.75
N PRO A 305 9.41 7.72 -12.82
CA PRO A 305 8.80 8.58 -11.81
C PRO A 305 7.76 9.42 -12.55
N PRO A 306 6.52 9.58 -12.04
CA PRO A 306 5.47 10.22 -12.82
C PRO A 306 6.00 11.55 -13.33
N GLU A 307 6.40 11.57 -14.61
CA GLU A 307 6.64 12.80 -15.30
C GLU A 307 5.27 13.47 -15.33
N PRO A 308 5.18 14.76 -15.02
CA PRO A 308 3.92 15.49 -15.11
C PRO A 308 3.45 15.35 -16.55
N THR A 309 2.54 14.41 -16.78
CA THR A 309 2.15 13.96 -18.11
C THR A 309 1.06 14.92 -18.55
N ALA A 310 1.52 16.04 -19.10
CA ALA A 310 0.77 16.79 -20.08
C ALA A 310 0.69 15.92 -21.35
N ASP A 311 -0.32 15.05 -21.45
CA ASP A 311 -1.13 14.98 -22.67
C ASP A 311 -2.40 14.12 -22.50
N ALA A 312 -3.51 14.85 -22.48
CA ALA A 312 -4.86 14.54 -22.94
C ALA A 312 -5.21 13.11 -23.43
N SER A 313 -5.87 12.35 -22.57
CA SER A 313 -7.18 11.78 -22.97
C SER A 313 -8.13 12.94 -23.27
N PRO A 314 -9.07 12.83 -24.23
CA PRO A 314 -9.93 13.95 -24.58
C PRO A 314 -10.63 14.42 -23.31
N THR A 315 -10.27 15.61 -22.86
CA THR A 315 -10.94 16.27 -21.75
C THR A 315 -12.42 16.27 -22.13
N PRO A 316 -13.31 15.59 -21.38
CA PRO A 316 -14.74 15.78 -21.60
C PRO A 316 -14.97 17.30 -21.55
N PRO A 317 -15.77 17.87 -22.47
CA PRO A 317 -15.97 19.31 -22.50
C PRO A 317 -16.35 19.76 -21.09
N PRO A 318 -15.72 20.83 -20.55
CA PRO A 318 -16.06 21.31 -19.23
C PRO A 318 -17.57 21.55 -19.19
N PHE A 319 -18.26 20.83 -18.32
CA PHE A 319 -19.69 21.05 -18.15
C PHE A 319 -19.87 22.49 -17.66
N PRO A 320 -20.88 23.22 -18.18
CA PRO A 320 -21.09 24.60 -17.81
C PRO A 320 -21.35 24.67 -16.31
N ALA A 321 -20.50 25.40 -15.58
CA ALA A 321 -20.70 25.67 -14.16
C ALA A 321 -22.12 26.23 -13.95
N ASP A 322 -22.86 25.63 -13.03
CA ASP A 322 -24.16 26.17 -12.61
C ASP A 322 -23.93 27.02 -11.37
N ASN A 323 -24.12 28.34 -11.49
CA ASN A 323 -23.95 29.28 -10.38
C ASN A 323 -24.94 29.05 -9.23
N ASN A 324 -25.93 28.16 -9.39
CA ASN A 324 -26.86 27.74 -8.34
C ASN A 324 -26.59 26.33 -7.79
N GLY A 325 -25.54 25.65 -8.27
CA GLY A 325 -25.11 24.34 -7.79
C GLY A 325 -24.19 24.42 -6.56
N LEU A 326 -23.75 23.26 -6.08
CA LEU A 326 -22.68 23.13 -5.08
C LEU A 326 -21.49 22.41 -5.71
N PRO A 327 -20.26 22.70 -5.29
CA PRO A 327 -19.11 21.93 -5.72
C PRO A 327 -19.25 20.46 -5.29
N LEU A 328 -18.62 19.54 -6.02
CA LEU A 328 -18.43 18.16 -5.55
C LEU A 328 -17.20 18.12 -4.66
N LEU A 329 -17.25 17.38 -3.56
CA LEU A 329 -16.05 16.97 -2.86
C LEU A 329 -15.46 15.76 -3.57
N CYS A 330 -14.25 15.94 -4.10
CA CYS A 330 -13.48 14.87 -4.71
C CYS A 330 -12.32 14.50 -3.82
N ILE A 331 -12.01 13.21 -3.72
CA ILE A 331 -10.90 12.70 -2.92
C ILE A 331 -10.01 11.77 -3.74
N SER A 332 -8.75 11.62 -3.32
CA SER A 332 -7.79 10.63 -3.84
C SER A 332 -7.05 9.97 -2.69
N GLU A 333 -7.31 8.69 -2.47
CA GLU A 333 -6.63 7.87 -1.46
C GLU A 333 -5.14 7.68 -1.80
N ILE A 334 -4.81 7.72 -3.09
CA ILE A 334 -3.42 7.70 -3.57
C ILE A 334 -2.72 9.00 -3.18
N ALA A 335 -3.37 10.15 -3.37
CA ALA A 335 -2.84 11.43 -2.93
C ALA A 335 -2.67 11.44 -1.40
N LEU A 336 -3.64 10.92 -0.65
CA LEU A 336 -3.56 10.79 0.81
C LEU A 336 -2.37 9.93 1.24
N THR A 337 -2.19 8.78 0.58
CA THR A 337 -1.06 7.86 0.84
C THR A 337 0.27 8.52 0.55
N ARG A 338 0.40 9.24 -0.57
CA ARG A 338 1.62 9.97 -0.93
C ARG A 338 1.93 11.09 0.05
N LEU A 339 0.91 11.83 0.47
CA LEU A 339 1.05 12.90 1.46
C LEU A 339 1.49 12.34 2.81
N ALA A 340 0.86 11.26 3.28
CA ALA A 340 1.22 10.59 4.53
C ALA A 340 2.65 10.01 4.50
N ALA A 341 3.09 9.52 3.34
CA ALA A 341 4.45 9.04 3.12
C ALA A 341 5.49 10.16 2.96
N GLY A 342 5.07 11.44 2.98
CA GLY A 342 5.94 12.58 2.68
C GLY A 342 6.46 12.61 1.23
N ALA A 343 5.85 11.80 0.36
CA ALA A 343 6.21 11.66 -1.05
C ALA A 343 5.53 12.69 -1.96
N SER A 344 4.48 13.36 -1.45
CA SER A 344 3.85 14.51 -2.11
C SER A 344 3.42 15.56 -1.08
N THR A 345 3.20 16.79 -1.54
CA THR A 345 2.54 17.88 -0.80
C THR A 345 1.13 18.16 -1.31
N ASP A 346 0.64 17.37 -2.28
CA ASP A 346 -0.68 17.55 -2.87
C ASP A 346 -1.76 17.28 -1.81
N GLN A 347 -2.79 18.13 -1.80
CA GLN A 347 -3.95 17.90 -0.95
C GLN A 347 -4.74 16.70 -1.49
N PRO A 348 -5.22 15.80 -0.62
CA PRO A 348 -5.88 14.59 -1.06
C PRO A 348 -7.39 14.78 -1.25
N ALA A 349 -7.92 15.97 -0.93
CA ALA A 349 -9.30 16.37 -1.13
C ALA A 349 -9.36 17.72 -1.86
N ALA A 350 -10.34 17.90 -2.74
CA ALA A 350 -10.51 19.11 -3.54
C ALA A 350 -11.97 19.31 -3.97
N LEU A 351 -12.33 20.56 -4.28
CA LEU A 351 -13.67 20.93 -4.75
C LEU A 351 -13.70 21.21 -6.24
N THR A 352 -14.65 20.60 -6.95
CA THR A 352 -14.92 20.97 -8.36
C THR A 352 -15.55 22.37 -8.45
N PRO A 353 -15.68 22.94 -9.66
CA PRO A 353 -16.67 23.98 -9.89
C PRO A 353 -18.10 23.50 -9.51
N PRO A 354 -19.03 24.41 -9.17
CA PRO A 354 -20.39 24.04 -8.78
C PRO A 354 -21.15 23.24 -9.84
N VAL A 355 -21.83 22.19 -9.37
CA VAL A 355 -22.64 21.26 -10.16
C VAL A 355 -24.07 21.22 -9.58
N SER A 356 -25.06 21.15 -10.46
CA SER A 356 -26.46 21.03 -10.05
C SER A 356 -26.77 19.60 -9.61
N GLN A 357 -27.61 19.41 -8.57
CA GLN A 357 -28.02 18.07 -8.11
C GLN A 357 -28.58 17.19 -9.24
N PRO A 358 -29.41 17.69 -10.18
CA PRO A 358 -29.91 16.88 -11.30
C PRO A 358 -28.83 16.35 -12.24
N THR A 359 -27.60 16.87 -12.17
CA THR A 359 -26.45 16.36 -12.92
C THR A 359 -25.82 15.13 -12.26
N LEU A 360 -25.94 14.98 -10.95
CA LEU A 360 -25.46 13.81 -10.18
C LEU A 360 -26.53 12.71 -10.17
N VAL A 361 -26.74 12.11 -11.34
CA VAL A 361 -27.74 11.04 -11.52
C VAL A 361 -27.32 9.72 -10.88
N ASP A 362 -26.02 9.49 -10.75
CA ASP A 362 -25.40 8.33 -10.13
C ASP A 362 -23.99 8.70 -9.62
N GLU A 363 -23.45 7.88 -8.72
CA GLU A 363 -22.10 8.00 -8.18
C GLU A 363 -21.03 8.05 -9.27
N ALA A 364 -21.14 7.14 -10.24
CA ALA A 364 -20.20 7.03 -11.35
C ALA A 364 -20.13 8.32 -12.21
N THR A 365 -21.20 9.12 -12.22
CA THR A 365 -21.18 10.46 -12.84
C THR A 365 -20.35 11.42 -12.02
N GLY A 366 -20.49 11.40 -10.70
CA GLY A 366 -19.61 12.10 -9.77
C GLY A 366 -18.14 11.72 -9.96
N ASP A 367 -17.82 10.43 -10.01
CA ASP A 367 -16.45 9.95 -10.20
C ASP A 367 -15.85 10.43 -11.51
N ARG A 368 -16.61 10.34 -12.61
CA ARG A 368 -16.13 10.85 -13.90
C ARG A 368 -15.86 12.36 -13.86
N LEU A 369 -16.65 13.12 -13.10
CA LEU A 369 -16.45 14.57 -12.94
C LEU A 369 -15.19 14.85 -12.11
N CYS A 370 -14.99 14.14 -11.00
CA CYS A 370 -13.79 14.23 -10.17
C CYS A 370 -12.53 13.82 -10.95
N ALA A 371 -12.59 12.67 -11.63
CA ALA A 371 -11.48 12.15 -12.41
C ALA A 371 -11.11 13.08 -13.59
N GLY A 372 -12.11 13.63 -14.26
CA GLY A 372 -11.90 14.58 -15.35
C GLY A 372 -11.27 15.91 -14.90
N GLN A 373 -11.51 16.31 -13.65
CA GLN A 373 -11.01 17.56 -13.09
C GLN A 373 -9.61 17.43 -12.45
N PHE A 374 -9.35 16.33 -11.75
CA PHE A 374 -8.19 16.19 -10.88
C PHE A 374 -7.24 15.04 -11.26
N GLY A 375 -7.67 14.10 -12.11
CA GLY A 375 -6.87 12.94 -12.52
C GLY A 375 -7.59 11.63 -12.26
N ALA A 376 -7.19 10.56 -12.97
CA ALA A 376 -7.91 9.28 -12.97
C ALA A 376 -8.01 8.57 -11.61
N ASP A 377 -7.22 8.99 -10.62
CA ASP A 377 -7.22 8.47 -9.25
C ASP A 377 -8.18 9.21 -8.30
N TRP A 378 -8.92 10.21 -8.80
CA TRP A 378 -9.89 10.99 -8.03
C TRP A 378 -11.32 10.52 -8.27
N HIS A 379 -12.10 10.43 -7.20
CA HIS A 379 -13.50 10.02 -7.23
C HIS A 379 -14.36 10.93 -6.33
N LEU A 380 -15.69 10.84 -6.46
CA LEU A 380 -16.63 11.58 -5.63
C LEU A 380 -16.57 11.01 -4.21
N ALA A 381 -16.39 11.87 -3.21
CA ALA A 381 -16.39 11.44 -1.82
C ALA A 381 -17.77 10.89 -1.40
N GLU A 382 -17.75 9.85 -0.57
CA GLU A 382 -18.94 9.30 0.06
C GLU A 382 -19.21 9.93 1.44
N THR A 383 -20.39 9.70 2.01
CA THR A 383 -20.66 10.12 3.40
C THR A 383 -19.77 9.39 4.41
N SER A 384 -19.35 8.16 4.07
CA SER A 384 -18.41 7.36 4.84
C SER A 384 -17.01 7.99 4.89
N ASP A 385 -16.63 8.77 3.88
CA ASP A 385 -15.36 9.49 3.79
C ASP A 385 -15.32 10.76 4.64
N LEU A 386 -16.45 11.28 5.11
CA LEU A 386 -16.48 12.48 5.97
C LEU A 386 -16.05 12.20 7.43
N GLY A 387 -15.36 11.09 7.66
CA GLY A 387 -14.85 10.67 8.96
C GLY A 387 -13.44 11.19 9.28
N ALA A 388 -12.96 10.82 10.46
CA ALA A 388 -11.72 11.32 11.07
C ALA A 388 -10.43 11.16 10.24
N VAL A 389 -10.43 10.35 9.19
CA VAL A 389 -9.28 10.21 8.28
C VAL A 389 -9.15 11.43 7.36
N TRP A 390 -10.28 12.00 6.96
CA TRP A 390 -10.34 13.08 5.98
C TRP A 390 -10.56 14.46 6.59
N ASP A 391 -11.02 14.54 7.85
CA ASP A 391 -11.32 15.78 8.59
C ASP A 391 -10.27 16.90 8.40
N ASP A 392 -8.98 16.56 8.47
CA ASP A 392 -7.88 17.52 8.35
C ASP A 392 -7.66 18.05 6.92
N PHE A 393 -8.25 17.38 5.93
CA PHE A 393 -8.13 17.68 4.50
C PHE A 393 -9.42 18.24 3.90
N LEU A 394 -10.54 18.16 4.64
CA LEU A 394 -11.83 18.64 4.14
C LEU A 394 -11.77 20.17 3.92
N PRO A 395 -12.17 20.65 2.74
CA PRO A 395 -12.13 22.06 2.41
C PRO A 395 -13.15 22.85 3.24
N ASP A 396 -12.73 24.00 3.79
CA ASP A 396 -13.61 24.93 4.50
C ASP A 396 -14.53 25.65 3.49
N ALA A 397 -15.69 25.05 3.23
CA ALA A 397 -16.71 25.54 2.33
C ALA A 397 -18.07 25.62 3.05
N ALA A 398 -19.03 26.35 2.47
CA ALA A 398 -20.39 26.45 3.00
C ALA A 398 -21.27 25.21 2.66
N GLY A 399 -20.68 24.22 2.00
CA GLY A 399 -21.29 22.96 1.62
C GLY A 399 -20.88 22.47 0.23
N TYR A 400 -20.90 21.15 0.05
CA TYR A 400 -20.56 20.44 -1.17
C TYR A 400 -21.42 19.18 -1.32
N TRP A 401 -21.49 18.64 -2.53
CA TRP A 401 -22.11 17.34 -2.78
C TRP A 401 -21.13 16.22 -2.44
N VAL A 402 -21.66 15.22 -1.75
CA VAL A 402 -21.08 13.88 -1.57
C VAL A 402 -22.10 12.83 -2.00
N TRP A 403 -21.65 11.60 -2.18
CA TRP A 403 -22.53 10.47 -2.40
C TRP A 403 -22.93 9.82 -1.07
N ASP A 404 -24.22 9.60 -0.83
CA ASP A 404 -24.69 8.80 0.30
C ASP A 404 -24.72 7.32 -0.11
N ASP A 405 -23.77 6.56 0.39
CA ASP A 405 -23.58 5.12 0.17
C ASP A 405 -24.73 4.27 0.73
N GLN A 406 -25.51 4.79 1.67
CA GLN A 406 -26.67 4.09 2.22
C GLN A 406 -27.94 4.32 1.41
N THR A 407 -28.12 5.53 0.90
CA THR A 407 -29.34 5.90 0.17
C THR A 407 -29.18 5.89 -1.35
N GLU A 408 -27.95 5.72 -1.86
CA GLU A 408 -27.57 5.81 -3.27
C GLU A 408 -28.06 7.12 -3.91
N GLN A 409 -27.89 8.23 -3.19
CA GLN A 409 -28.30 9.57 -3.63
C GLN A 409 -27.24 10.62 -3.32
N PRO A 410 -27.14 11.71 -4.12
CA PRO A 410 -26.29 12.83 -3.77
C PRO A 410 -26.90 13.61 -2.59
N VAL A 411 -26.09 13.86 -1.56
CA VAL A 411 -26.48 14.63 -0.39
C VAL A 411 -25.55 15.82 -0.18
N GLN A 412 -26.08 16.89 0.39
CA GLN A 412 -25.28 18.06 0.73
C GLN A 412 -24.61 17.81 2.08
N ALA A 413 -23.27 17.81 2.07
CA ALA A 413 -22.45 17.86 3.26
C ALA A 413 -22.08 19.32 3.60
N PRO A 414 -21.92 19.64 4.89
CA PRO A 414 -21.56 20.99 5.35
C PRO A 414 -20.13 21.39 4.97
#